data_AF-A0A5Q3LFS7-F1
#
_entry.id   AF-A0A5Q3LFS7-F1
#
_cell.length_a   1.000
_cell.length_b   1.000
_cell.length_c   1.000
_cell.angle_alpha   90.00
_cell.angle_beta   90.00
_cell.angle_gamma   90.00
#
_symmetry.space_group_name_H-M   'P 1'
#
loop_
_entity.id
_entity.type
_entity.pdbx_description
1 polymer ?
#
loop_
_entity_poly.entity_id
_entity_poly.type
_entity_poly.pdbx_seq_one_letter_code
_entity_poly.pdbx_strand_id
1 'polypeptide(L)'
;MKFIYLTGEELLKVMEEDEYSSYSSDELKKEGLDESTEVRINPQGDIEILKTDGWDVIGGLLGDFSQRIERRTGKTWADAT
;
A
#
# COMPACT_ATOMS: atom_id res chain seq x y z
N MET A 1 5.88 -15.12 5.78
CA MET A 1 6.23 -13.73 5.41
C MET A 1 5.17 -12.82 6.05
N LYS A 2 5.48 -11.56 6.35
CA LYS A 2 4.52 -10.64 6.99
C LYS A 2 4.14 -9.52 6.04
N PHE A 3 2.88 -9.11 6.09
CA PHE A 3 2.37 -8.01 5.30
C PHE A 3 1.43 -7.12 6.12
N ILE A 4 1.32 -5.85 5.75
CA ILE A 4 0.22 -4.99 6.18
C ILE A 4 -0.81 -4.99 5.05
N TYR A 5 -2.03 -5.43 5.33
CA TYR A 5 -3.09 -5.53 4.33
C TYR A 5 -3.97 -4.30 4.32
N LEU A 6 -4.14 -3.66 3.17
CA LEU A 6 -4.90 -2.43 3.00
C LEU A 6 -5.92 -2.60 1.87
N THR A 7 -6.93 -1.74 1.85
CA THR A 7 -7.66 -1.44 0.62
C THR A 7 -6.92 -0.33 -0.15
N GLY A 8 -7.22 -0.17 -1.44
CA GLY A 8 -6.68 0.95 -2.19
C GLY A 8 -7.14 2.31 -1.66
N GLU A 9 -8.35 2.41 -1.10
CA GLU A 9 -8.82 3.63 -0.41
C GLU A 9 -7.90 3.97 0.78
N GLU A 10 -7.54 2.98 1.60
CA GLU A 10 -6.66 3.19 2.74
C GLU A 10 -5.23 3.57 2.31
N LEU A 11 -4.71 2.96 1.25
CA LEU A 11 -3.42 3.33 0.68
C LEU A 11 -3.42 4.77 0.17
N LEU A 12 -4.46 5.17 -0.57
CA LEU A 12 -4.59 6.54 -1.07
C LEU A 12 -4.62 7.56 0.08
N LYS A 13 -5.35 7.28 1.17
CA LYS A 13 -5.35 8.13 2.38
C LYS A 13 -4.00 8.20 3.10
N VAL A 14 -3.20 7.15 3.02
CA VAL A 14 -1.82 7.16 3.55
C VAL A 14 -0.91 8.04 2.68
N MET A 15 -1.14 8.06 1.37
CA MET A 15 -0.29 8.74 0.39
C MET A 15 -0.60 10.22 0.17
N GLU A 16 -1.88 10.64 0.21
CA GLU A 16 -2.28 12.03 -0.04
C GLU A 16 -1.65 13.05 0.92
N GLU A 17 -1.23 12.60 2.11
CA GLU A 17 -0.59 13.45 3.12
C GLU A 17 0.89 13.10 3.34
N ASP A 18 1.46 12.24 2.50
CA ASP A 18 2.87 11.90 2.53
C ASP A 18 3.63 12.69 1.46
N GLU A 19 4.23 13.81 1.88
CA GLU A 19 5.06 14.67 1.02
C GLU A 19 6.26 13.93 0.38
N TYR A 20 6.57 12.71 0.84
CA TYR A 20 7.68 11.87 0.36
C TYR A 20 7.23 10.74 -0.58
N SER A 21 5.96 10.64 -0.92
CA SER A 21 5.52 9.67 -1.93
C SER A 21 6.09 10.06 -3.30
N SER A 22 6.92 9.18 -3.87
CA SER A 22 7.44 9.35 -5.24
C SER A 22 6.37 9.13 -6.32
N TYR A 23 5.15 8.76 -5.92
CA TYR A 23 4.01 8.51 -6.80
C TYR A 23 2.86 9.43 -6.45
N SER A 24 2.28 10.07 -7.47
CA SER A 24 0.97 10.70 -7.36
C SER A 24 -0.13 9.62 -7.28
N SER A 25 -1.24 9.94 -6.61
CA SER A 25 -2.44 9.09 -6.61
C SER A 25 -2.93 8.77 -8.03
N ASP A 26 -2.74 9.70 -8.98
CA ASP A 26 -3.09 9.50 -10.40
C ASP A 26 -2.19 8.47 -11.10
N GLU A 27 -0.93 8.34 -10.71
CA GLU A 27 -0.01 7.35 -11.29
C GLU A 27 -0.36 5.95 -10.81
N LEU A 28 -0.69 5.78 -9.54
CA LEU A 28 -1.12 4.49 -9.03
C LEU A 28 -2.47 4.04 -9.59
N LYS A 29 -3.39 4.98 -9.81
CA LYS A 29 -4.67 4.69 -10.49
C LYS A 29 -4.44 4.14 -11.91
N LYS A 30 -3.43 4.62 -12.63
CA LYS A 30 -3.07 4.08 -13.95
C LYS A 30 -2.51 2.66 -13.87
N GLU A 31 -1.86 2.31 -12.77
CA GLU A 31 -1.33 0.95 -12.52
C GLU A 31 -2.39 -0.05 -12.05
N GLY A 32 -3.65 0.39 -11.92
CA GLY A 32 -4.79 -0.44 -11.56
C GLY A 32 -5.17 -0.38 -10.08
N LEU A 33 -4.69 0.62 -9.34
CA LEU A 33 -5.15 0.87 -7.98
C LEU A 33 -6.48 1.63 -8.00
N ASP A 34 -7.55 1.00 -7.51
CA ASP A 34 -8.81 1.65 -7.17
C ASP A 34 -9.14 1.47 -5.68
N GLU A 35 -10.20 2.12 -5.19
CA GLU A 35 -10.60 2.07 -3.78
C GLU A 35 -10.86 0.65 -3.26
N SER A 36 -11.30 -0.26 -4.13
CA SER A 36 -11.66 -1.65 -3.81
C SER A 36 -10.50 -2.63 -3.96
N THR A 37 -9.37 -2.17 -4.49
CA THR A 37 -8.21 -3.03 -4.76
C THR A 37 -7.63 -3.57 -3.46
N GLU A 38 -7.34 -4.87 -3.43
CA GLU A 38 -6.60 -5.47 -2.34
C GLU A 38 -5.12 -5.10 -2.45
N VAL A 39 -4.61 -4.48 -1.40
CA VAL A 39 -3.24 -4.00 -1.29
C VAL A 39 -2.56 -4.75 -0.16
N ARG A 40 -1.28 -5.08 -0.33
CA ARG A 40 -0.43 -5.48 0.77
C ARG A 40 0.91 -4.77 0.70
N ILE A 41 1.47 -4.46 1.87
CA ILE A 41 2.79 -3.84 2.00
C ILE A 41 3.73 -4.85 2.65
N ASN A 42 4.87 -5.12 2.03
CA ASN A 42 5.87 -6.02 2.58
C ASN A 42 6.84 -5.28 3.54
N PRO A 43 7.71 -5.98 4.30
CA PRO A 43 8.63 -5.36 5.26
C PRO A 43 9.65 -4.39 4.65
N GLN A 44 9.90 -4.49 3.35
CA GLN A 44 10.76 -3.60 2.59
C GLN A 44 10.06 -2.30 2.19
N GLY A 45 8.73 -2.24 2.33
CA GLY A 45 7.91 -1.11 1.94
C GLY A 45 7.32 -1.23 0.54
N ASP A 46 7.51 -2.35 -0.16
CA ASP A 46 6.93 -2.51 -1.50
C ASP A 46 5.41 -2.58 -1.42
N ILE A 47 4.76 -1.85 -2.33
CA ILE A 47 3.31 -1.84 -2.51
C ILE A 47 2.96 -2.91 -3.54
N GLU A 48 2.19 -3.89 -3.10
CA GLU A 48 1.71 -4.97 -3.94
C GLU A 48 0.19 -4.91 -4.06
N ILE A 49 -0.35 -5.07 -5.28
CA ILE A 49 -1.79 -5.14 -5.54
C ILE A 49 -2.20 -6.49 -6.10
N LEU A 50 -3.41 -6.93 -5.78
CA LEU A 50 -3.94 -8.16 -6.33
C LEU A 50 -4.52 -7.93 -7.73
N LYS A 51 -3.89 -8.55 -8.73
CA LYS A 51 -4.40 -8.66 -10.11
C LYS A 51 -4.92 -10.08 -10.37
N THR A 52 -5.51 -10.31 -11.54
CA THR A 52 -6.07 -11.61 -11.95
C THR A 52 -5.06 -12.77 -11.83
N ASP A 53 -3.79 -12.51 -12.15
CA ASP A 53 -2.74 -13.54 -12.16
C ASP A 53 -1.88 -13.57 -10.88
N GLY A 54 -2.25 -12.79 -9.86
CA GLY A 54 -1.57 -12.74 -8.57
C GLY A 54 -1.17 -11.34 -8.12
N TRP A 55 -0.21 -11.28 -7.20
CA TRP A 55 0.28 -10.03 -6.64
C TRP A 55 1.33 -9.39 -7.54
N ASP A 56 1.16 -8.09 -7.81
CA ASP A 56 2.06 -7.30 -8.65
C ASP A 56 2.59 -6.09 -7.87
N VAL A 57 3.89 -5.80 -8.02
CA VAL A 57 4.55 -4.69 -7.31
C VAL A 57 4.39 -3.43 -8.14
N ILE A 58 3.76 -2.40 -7.56
CA ILE A 58 3.47 -1.13 -8.27
C ILE A 58 4.25 0.06 -7.72
N GLY A 59 5.01 -0.12 -6.64
CA GLY A 59 5.78 0.97 -6.04
C GLY A 59 6.34 0.60 -4.67
N GLY A 60 6.80 1.61 -3.94
CA GLY A 60 7.33 1.43 -2.60
C GLY A 60 7.13 2.67 -1.73
N LEU A 61 6.95 2.43 -0.43
CA LEU A 61 6.86 3.45 0.60
C LEU A 61 8.21 3.64 1.27
N LEU A 62 8.57 4.91 1.52
CA LEU A 62 9.83 5.28 2.14
C LEU A 62 9.64 5.73 3.60
N GLY A 63 10.74 5.70 4.36
CA GLY A 63 10.80 6.14 5.75
C GLY A 63 9.97 5.27 6.70
N ASP A 64 9.39 5.88 7.74
CA ASP A 64 8.63 5.20 8.79
C ASP A 64 7.21 4.79 8.35
N PHE A 65 7.07 4.15 7.18
CA PHE A 65 5.77 3.88 6.56
C PHE A 65 4.86 3.01 7.41
N SER A 66 5.41 2.00 8.09
CA SER A 66 4.64 1.10 8.93
C SER A 66 3.95 1.84 10.08
N GLN A 67 4.65 2.79 10.71
CA GLN A 67 4.08 3.64 11.76
C GLN A 67 3.03 4.61 11.20
N ARG A 68 3.23 5.15 9.99
CA ARG A 68 2.23 6.01 9.33
C ARG A 68 0.96 5.23 9.02
N ILE A 69 1.08 4.04 8.47
CA ILE A 69 -0.05 3.16 8.16
C ILE A 69 -0.80 2.81 9.45
N GLU A 70 -0.10 2.39 10.51
CA GLU A 70 -0.72 2.04 11.79
C GLU A 70 -1.49 3.24 12.38
N ARG A 71 -0.89 4.43 12.41
CA ARG A 71 -1.55 5.64 12.94
C ARG A 71 -2.81 6.03 12.17
N ARG A 72 -2.84 5.80 10.85
CA ARG A 72 -3.94 6.24 9.97
C ARG A 72 -5.05 5.20 9.82
N THR A 73 -4.69 3.92 9.85
CA THR A 73 -5.60 2.83 9.49
C THR A 73 -5.82 1.84 10.64
N GLY A 74 -4.99 1.91 11.69
CA GLY A 74 -4.96 0.92 12.78
C GLY A 74 -4.39 -0.44 12.36
N LYS A 75 -3.93 -0.59 11.12
CA LYS A 75 -3.46 -1.87 10.58
C LYS A 75 -1.99 -2.09 10.87
N THR A 76 -1.67 -3.35 11.16
CA THR A 76 -0.32 -3.80 11.51
C THR A 76 0.03 -5.07 10.75
N TRP A 77 1.24 -5.56 10.97
CA TRP A 77 1.76 -6.76 10.34
C TRP A 77 0.92 -7.99 10.68
N ALA A 78 0.50 -8.71 9.65
CA ALA A 78 -0.09 -10.04 9.75
C ALA A 78 0.78 -11.06 9.01
N ASP A 79 0.77 -12.31 9.47
CA ASP A 79 1.39 -13.40 8.73
C ASP A 79 0.58 -13.72 7.47
N ALA A 80 1.27 -14.03 6.38
CA ALA A 80 0.62 -14.49 5.15
C ALA A 80 -0.10 -15.82 5.41
N THR A 81 -1.42 -15.81 5.26
CA THR A 81 -2.31 -16.98 5.32
C THR A 81 -2.39 -17.69 3.98
#